data_AF-A0A1J4KBT4-F1
#
_entry.id   AF-A0A1J4KBT4-F1
#
_cell.length_a   1.000
_cell.length_b   1.000
_cell.length_c   1.000
_cell.angle_alpha   90.00
_cell.angle_beta   90.00
_cell.angle_gamma   90.00
#
_symmetry.space_group_name_H-M   'P 1'
#
loop_
_entity.id
_entity.type
_entity.pdbx_description
1 polymer ?
#
loop_
_entity_poly.entity_id
_entity_poly.type
_entity_poly.pdbx_seq_one_letter_code
_entity_poly.pdbx_strand_id
1 'polypeptide(L)'
;MRAERQHKKDKFLHDLKREAALRNPEEFYFSMITDTKKRDLVETKSKPLKSFTKEQRLLLETRDQDYIQSKLQSHKNQLEKLMMRLPPEPKRPKRIFATIEEALAAKAAEEEAKAKLESEESPEIQKLRAEIAQRKKIVKDLQEVYDEFQLQKDLKDGESKKIEDDDGNISFQWKKERKR
;
A
#
# COMPACT_ATOMS: atom_id res chain seq x y z
N MET A 1 25.24 -33.52 -34.88
CA MET A 1 24.65 -32.54 -33.93
C MET A 1 23.12 -32.48 -33.91
N ARG A 2 22.40 -32.02 -34.95
CA ARG A 2 20.92 -31.91 -34.90
C ARG A 2 20.21 -33.26 -34.88
N ALA A 3 20.60 -34.18 -35.77
CA ALA A 3 20.00 -35.52 -35.86
C ALA A 3 20.17 -36.32 -34.56
N GLU A 4 21.38 -36.33 -33.97
CA GLU A 4 21.64 -37.04 -32.71
C GLU A 4 20.81 -36.48 -31.54
N ARG A 5 20.61 -35.16 -31.47
CA ARG A 5 19.72 -34.55 -30.47
C ARG A 5 18.27 -34.98 -30.66
N GLN A 6 17.81 -35.08 -31.91
CA GLN A 6 16.46 -35.54 -32.21
C GLN A 6 16.28 -37.01 -31.84
N HIS A 7 17.19 -37.89 -32.24
CA HIS A 7 17.16 -39.30 -31.86
C HIS A 7 17.20 -39.51 -30.34
N LYS A 8 17.95 -38.68 -29.60
CA LYS A 8 17.93 -38.71 -28.12
C LYS A 8 16.56 -38.33 -27.54
N LYS A 9 15.90 -37.31 -28.11
CA LYS A 9 14.54 -36.93 -27.70
C LYS A 9 13.52 -38.02 -28.03
N ASP A 10 13.61 -38.60 -29.23
CA ASP A 10 12.67 -39.62 -29.69
C ASP A 10 12.79 -40.90 -28.83
N LYS A 11 14.02 -41.31 -28.47
CA LYS A 11 14.27 -42.40 -27.51
C LYS A 11 13.67 -42.10 -26.15
N PHE A 12 13.93 -40.92 -25.60
CA PHE A 12 13.37 -40.50 -24.31
C PHE A 12 11.82 -40.49 -24.30
N LEU A 13 11.20 -39.99 -25.37
CA LEU A 13 9.75 -40.01 -25.52
C LEU A 13 9.19 -41.44 -25.67
N HIS A 14 9.91 -42.31 -26.37
CA HIS A 14 9.54 -43.72 -26.49
C HIS A 14 9.55 -44.41 -25.11
N ASP A 15 10.58 -44.17 -24.31
CA ASP A 15 10.71 -44.73 -22.97
C ASP A 15 9.60 -44.21 -22.04
N LEU A 16 9.32 -42.90 -22.05
CA LEU A 16 8.19 -42.32 -21.30
C LEU A 16 6.83 -42.91 -21.70
N LYS A 17 6.59 -43.13 -22.99
CA LYS A 17 5.34 -43.76 -23.46
C LYS A 17 5.23 -45.20 -22.99
N ARG A 18 6.35 -45.94 -22.98
CA ARG A 18 6.40 -47.31 -22.47
C ARG A 18 6.11 -47.36 -20.97
N GLU A 19 6.74 -46.49 -20.18
CA GLU A 19 6.49 -46.38 -18.74
C GLU A 19 5.03 -45.98 -18.47
N ALA A 20 4.49 -45.01 -19.21
CA ALA A 20 3.08 -44.59 -19.07
C ALA A 20 2.09 -45.73 -19.40
N ALA A 21 2.39 -46.57 -20.39
CA ALA A 21 1.55 -47.71 -20.77
C ALA A 21 1.62 -48.87 -19.75
N LEU A 22 2.75 -49.02 -19.06
CA LEU A 22 2.98 -50.06 -18.04
C LEU A 22 2.62 -49.61 -16.62
N ARG A 23 2.13 -48.38 -16.44
CA ARG A 23 1.77 -47.83 -15.13
C ARG A 23 0.69 -48.68 -14.46
N ASN A 24 0.93 -49.11 -13.22
CA ASN A 24 -0.10 -49.78 -12.43
C ASN A 24 -1.05 -48.73 -11.82
N PRO A 25 -2.38 -48.85 -12.05
CA PRO A 25 -3.37 -47.89 -11.54
C PRO A 25 -3.45 -47.83 -10.01
N GLU A 26 -3.05 -48.91 -9.33
CA GLU A 26 -3.05 -49.04 -7.87
C GLU A 26 -1.69 -48.66 -7.23
N GLU A 27 -0.73 -48.13 -8.01
CA GLU A 27 0.54 -47.65 -7.46
C GLU A 27 0.32 -46.49 -6.49
N PHE A 28 0.83 -46.65 -5.27
CA PHE A 28 0.76 -45.64 -4.23
C PHE A 28 2.16 -45.24 -3.76
N TYR A 29 2.46 -43.95 -3.86
CA TYR A 29 3.67 -43.34 -3.30
C TYR A 29 3.29 -42.40 -2.17
N PHE A 30 4.03 -42.40 -1.05
CA PHE A 30 3.76 -41.52 0.09
C PHE A 30 3.79 -40.02 -0.26
N SER A 31 4.56 -39.62 -1.27
CA SER A 31 4.57 -38.26 -1.81
C SER A 31 3.24 -37.82 -2.43
N MET A 32 2.38 -38.77 -2.85
CA MET A 32 1.06 -38.46 -3.39
C MET A 32 0.14 -37.81 -2.34
N ILE A 33 0.36 -38.07 -1.04
CA ILE A 33 -0.39 -37.45 0.06
C ILE A 33 -0.05 -35.96 0.20
N THR A 34 1.23 -35.59 0.03
CA THR A 34 1.73 -34.23 0.32
C THR A 34 1.67 -33.30 -0.88
N ASP A 35 1.92 -33.84 -2.09
CA ASP A 35 2.30 -33.02 -3.24
C ASP A 35 1.15 -32.80 -4.23
N THR A 36 0.04 -33.53 -4.10
CA THR A 36 -1.00 -33.57 -5.14
C THR A 36 -2.09 -32.50 -4.94
N LYS A 37 -2.14 -31.55 -5.87
CA LYS A 37 -3.40 -30.88 -6.23
C LYS A 37 -3.69 -31.27 -7.67
N LYS A 38 -4.71 -32.11 -7.89
CA LYS A 38 -5.28 -32.36 -9.22
C LYS A 38 -5.90 -31.05 -9.72
N ARG A 39 -5.09 -30.20 -10.34
CA ARG A 39 -5.55 -29.14 -11.25
C ARG A 39 -5.17 -29.62 -12.64
N ASP A 40 -6.18 -30.03 -13.39
CA ASP A 40 -6.16 -30.24 -14.84
C ASP A 40 -4.88 -30.88 -15.40
N LEU A 41 -4.87 -32.22 -15.38
CA LEU A 41 -3.91 -33.13 -16.05
C LEU A 41 -2.41 -33.03 -15.70
N VAL A 42 -1.92 -31.95 -15.09
CA VAL A 42 -0.49 -31.75 -14.79
C VAL A 42 -0.28 -31.60 -13.29
N GLU A 43 0.47 -32.53 -12.69
CA GLU A 43 0.88 -32.44 -11.30
C GLU A 43 1.89 -31.30 -11.11
N THR A 44 1.42 -30.14 -10.65
CA THR A 44 2.32 -29.10 -10.15
C THR A 44 2.64 -29.40 -8.70
N LYS A 45 3.94 -29.48 -8.35
CA LYS A 45 4.38 -29.43 -6.95
C LYS A 45 3.79 -28.16 -6.33
N SER A 46 2.81 -28.30 -5.45
CA SER A 46 2.24 -27.12 -4.81
C SER A 46 3.36 -26.49 -3.98
N LYS A 47 3.79 -25.27 -4.30
CA LYS A 47 4.59 -24.49 -3.36
C LYS A 47 3.64 -24.25 -2.18
N PRO A 48 3.85 -24.83 -0.99
CA PRO A 48 2.98 -24.53 0.12
C PRO A 48 3.17 -23.04 0.41
N LEU A 49 2.12 -22.23 0.25
CA LEU A 49 2.09 -20.97 1.00
C LEU A 49 2.23 -21.39 2.47
N LYS A 50 3.18 -20.81 3.20
CA LYS A 50 3.25 -21.01 4.66
C LYS A 50 1.92 -20.56 5.25
N SER A 51 1.09 -21.51 5.65
CA SER A 51 -0.14 -21.23 6.38
C SER A 51 0.27 -20.81 7.80
N PHE A 52 0.16 -19.53 8.10
CA PHE A 52 0.38 -19.03 9.46
C PHE A 52 -0.79 -19.42 10.36
N THR A 53 -0.49 -19.75 11.62
CA THR A 53 -1.51 -19.87 12.65
C THR A 53 -2.16 -18.50 12.92
N LYS A 54 -3.34 -18.49 13.55
CA LYS A 54 -4.03 -17.24 13.90
C LYS A 54 -3.16 -16.30 14.75
N GLU A 55 -2.45 -16.87 15.73
CA GLU A 55 -1.54 -16.13 16.60
C GLU A 55 -0.35 -15.55 15.85
N GLN A 56 0.27 -16.34 14.97
CA GLN A 56 1.37 -15.88 14.13
C GLN A 56 0.94 -14.75 13.19
N ARG A 57 -0.28 -14.82 12.64
CA ARG A 57 -0.85 -13.76 11.82
C ARG A 57 -1.08 -12.49 12.64
N LEU A 58 -1.68 -12.60 13.82
CA LEU A 58 -1.91 -11.45 14.70
C LEU A 58 -0.59 -10.76 15.09
N LEU A 59 0.43 -11.56 15.39
CA LEU A 59 1.77 -11.05 15.69
C LEU A 59 2.37 -10.31 14.49
N LEU A 60 2.24 -10.87 13.28
CA LEU A 60 2.74 -10.24 12.06
C LEU A 60 2.02 -8.91 11.79
N GLU A 61 0.69 -8.91 11.84
CA GLU A 61 -0.13 -7.70 11.67
C GLU A 61 0.22 -6.61 12.69
N THR A 62 0.43 -6.97 13.96
CA THR A 62 0.84 -6.01 15.01
C THR A 62 2.19 -5.39 14.69
N ARG A 63 3.16 -6.20 14.24
CA ARG A 63 4.51 -5.71 13.87
C ARG A 63 4.46 -4.79 12.64
N ASP A 64 3.63 -5.13 11.67
CA ASP A 64 3.44 -4.30 10.47
C ASP A 64 2.79 -2.96 10.84
N GLN A 65 1.79 -2.96 11.73
CA GLN A 65 1.15 -1.75 12.25
C GLN A 65 2.16 -0.86 12.99
N ASP A 66 2.96 -1.42 13.89
CA ASP A 66 4.00 -0.69 14.63
C ASP A 66 5.05 -0.09 13.69
N TYR A 67 5.45 -0.84 12.66
CA TYR A 67 6.39 -0.37 11.64
C TYR A 67 5.83 0.84 10.89
N ILE A 68 4.58 0.77 10.44
CA ILE A 68 3.92 1.87 9.73
C ILE A 68 3.79 3.09 10.64
N GLN A 69 3.36 2.91 11.88
CA GLN A 69 3.25 3.99 12.85
C GLN A 69 4.60 4.69 13.11
N SER A 70 5.66 3.92 13.33
CA SER A 70 7.02 4.44 13.51
C SER A 70 7.49 5.21 12.27
N LYS A 71 7.25 4.65 11.07
CA LYS A 71 7.62 5.27 9.80
C LYS A 71 6.87 6.60 9.59
N LEU A 72 5.58 6.62 9.89
CA LEU A 72 4.73 7.80 9.83
C LEU A 72 5.22 8.90 10.79
N GLN A 73 5.53 8.56 12.05
CA GLN A 73 6.09 9.52 13.02
C GLN A 73 7.45 10.06 12.56
N SER A 74 8.32 9.19 12.04
CA SER A 74 9.61 9.59 11.49
C SER A 74 9.44 10.63 10.38
N HIS A 75 8.52 10.39 9.43
CA HIS A 75 8.21 11.32 8.34
C HIS A 75 7.54 12.61 8.82
N LYS A 76 6.67 12.58 9.83
CA LYS A 76 6.08 13.79 10.45
C LYS A 76 7.16 14.68 11.09
N ASN A 77 8.02 14.10 11.94
CA ASN A 77 9.12 14.84 12.57
C ASN A 77 10.11 15.41 11.54
N GLN A 78 10.35 14.65 10.48
CA GLN A 78 11.15 15.06 9.34
C GLN A 78 10.52 16.22 8.56
N LEU A 79 9.21 16.20 8.36
CA LEU A 79 8.46 17.27 7.72
C LEU A 79 8.51 18.54 8.57
N GLU A 80 8.27 18.44 9.88
CA GLU A 80 8.36 19.56 10.83
C GLU A 80 9.72 20.22 10.78
N LYS A 81 10.81 19.43 10.81
CA LYS A 81 12.18 19.95 10.68
C LYS A 81 12.41 20.71 9.38
N LEU A 82 11.85 20.24 8.25
CA LEU A 82 11.95 20.97 6.98
C LEU A 82 11.11 22.25 6.99
N MET A 83 9.89 22.20 7.54
CA MET A 83 9.02 23.37 7.66
C MET A 83 9.66 24.46 8.51
N MET A 84 10.38 24.09 9.58
CA MET A 84 11.13 25.05 10.41
C MET A 84 12.34 25.69 9.70
N ARG A 85 12.90 25.04 8.67
CA ARG A 85 13.98 25.62 7.85
C ARG A 85 13.46 26.63 6.84
N LEU A 86 12.18 26.52 6.46
CA LEU A 86 11.56 27.47 5.56
C LEU A 86 11.39 28.81 6.29
N PRO A 87 11.75 29.95 5.69
CA PRO A 87 11.50 31.25 6.29
C PRO A 87 10.02 31.41 6.63
N PRO A 88 9.67 31.94 7.82
CA PRO A 88 8.28 32.17 8.17
C PRO A 88 7.66 33.18 7.19
N GLU A 89 6.43 32.91 6.76
CA GLU A 89 5.71 33.88 5.94
C GLU A 89 5.48 35.17 6.73
N PRO A 90 5.73 36.36 6.13
CA PRO A 90 5.52 37.61 6.81
C PRO A 90 4.03 37.78 7.13
N LYS A 91 3.70 37.91 8.42
CA LYS A 91 2.33 38.19 8.86
C LYS A 91 1.92 39.58 8.36
N ARG A 92 1.03 39.64 7.36
CA ARG A 92 0.52 40.89 6.83
C ARG A 92 -0.63 41.44 7.71
N PRO A 93 -0.72 42.76 7.93
CA PRO A 93 -1.85 43.34 8.66
C PRO A 93 -3.15 43.11 7.88
N LYS A 94 -4.25 42.88 8.60
CA LYS A 94 -5.59 42.80 7.98
C LYS A 94 -5.94 44.17 7.42
N ARG A 95 -6.20 44.24 6.12
CA ARG A 95 -6.67 45.46 5.43
C ARG A 95 -8.18 45.38 5.30
N ILE A 96 -8.87 46.47 5.63
CA ILE A 96 -10.31 46.63 5.43
C ILE A 96 -10.46 47.61 4.27
N PHE A 97 -11.18 47.20 3.25
CA PHE A 97 -11.44 48.02 2.06
C PHE A 97 -12.85 48.60 2.14
N ALA A 98 -13.03 49.82 1.65
CA ALA A 98 -14.33 50.49 1.69
C ALA A 98 -15.26 50.00 0.57
N THR A 99 -14.69 49.48 -0.53
CA THR A 99 -15.44 49.02 -1.71
C THR A 99 -14.97 47.65 -2.19
N ILE A 100 -15.85 46.93 -2.90
CA ILE A 100 -15.54 45.59 -3.44
C ILE A 100 -14.50 45.70 -4.56
N GLU A 101 -14.58 46.73 -5.41
CA GLU A 101 -13.65 46.94 -6.51
C GLU A 101 -12.21 47.15 -6.01
N GLU A 102 -12.04 47.95 -4.96
CA GLU A 102 -10.75 48.17 -4.29
C GLU A 102 -10.20 46.86 -3.69
N ALA A 103 -11.07 46.05 -3.08
CA ALA A 103 -10.68 44.75 -2.52
C ALA A 103 -10.22 43.77 -3.62
N LEU A 104 -10.91 43.74 -4.77
CA LEU A 104 -10.55 42.90 -5.92
C LEU A 104 -9.22 43.34 -6.55
N ALA A 105 -9.02 44.65 -6.71
CA ALA A 105 -7.77 45.21 -7.24
C ALA A 105 -6.58 44.91 -6.30
N ALA A 106 -6.77 45.04 -4.99
CA ALA A 106 -5.74 44.70 -4.00
C ALA A 106 -5.40 43.20 -4.02
N LYS A 107 -6.41 42.33 -4.15
CA LYS A 107 -6.19 40.88 -4.26
C LYS A 107 -5.42 40.52 -5.53
N ALA A 108 -5.76 41.12 -6.68
CA ALA A 108 -5.05 40.90 -7.94
C ALA A 108 -3.58 41.34 -7.83
N ALA A 109 -3.31 42.51 -7.24
CA ALA A 109 -1.94 42.98 -6.99
C ALA A 109 -1.17 42.07 -6.02
N GLU A 110 -1.83 41.48 -5.02
CA GLU A 110 -1.20 40.51 -4.13
C GLU A 110 -0.85 39.19 -4.83
N GLU A 111 -1.72 38.68 -5.69
CA GLU A 111 -1.44 37.48 -6.50
C GLU A 111 -0.28 37.74 -7.47
N GLU A 112 -0.24 38.91 -8.13
CA GLU A 112 0.89 39.30 -8.97
C GLU A 112 2.20 39.42 -8.16
N ALA A 113 2.15 39.98 -6.96
CA ALA A 113 3.30 40.09 -6.08
C ALA A 113 3.79 38.72 -5.59
N LYS A 114 2.89 37.79 -5.29
CA LYS A 114 3.24 36.40 -4.95
C LYS A 114 3.88 35.68 -6.13
N ALA A 115 3.33 35.82 -7.33
CA ALA A 115 3.88 35.20 -8.54
C ALA A 115 5.30 35.69 -8.84
N LYS A 116 5.57 36.99 -8.65
CA LYS A 116 6.93 37.56 -8.77
C LYS A 116 7.88 36.98 -7.71
N LEU A 117 7.46 36.96 -6.45
CA LEU A 117 8.23 36.36 -5.35
C LEU A 117 8.57 34.89 -5.62
N GLU A 118 7.64 34.10 -6.13
CA GLU A 118 7.84 32.68 -6.48
C GLU A 118 8.87 32.50 -7.62
N SER A 119 8.89 33.42 -8.58
CA SER A 119 9.87 33.40 -9.69
C SER A 119 11.29 33.81 -9.26
N GLU A 120 11.41 34.61 -8.21
CA GLU A 120 12.68 35.10 -7.67
C GLU A 120 13.24 34.21 -6.55
N GLU A 121 12.55 33.12 -6.18
CA GLU A 121 13.01 32.24 -5.11
C GLU A 121 14.35 31.57 -5.46
N SER A 122 15.25 31.53 -4.47
CA SER A 122 16.50 30.78 -4.57
C SER A 122 16.22 29.31 -4.93
N PRO A 123 17.04 28.69 -5.80
CA PRO A 123 16.87 27.28 -6.18
C PRO A 123 16.90 26.33 -4.97
N GLU A 124 17.53 26.72 -3.87
CA GLU A 124 17.52 25.96 -2.61
C GLU A 124 16.12 25.93 -1.96
N ILE A 125 15.40 27.05 -1.97
CA ILE A 125 14.06 27.18 -1.39
C ILE A 125 13.07 26.38 -2.24
N GLN A 126 13.18 26.44 -3.56
CA GLN A 126 12.36 25.65 -4.48
C GLN A 126 12.53 24.14 -4.22
N LYS A 127 13.78 23.68 -4.07
CA LYS A 127 14.08 22.29 -3.69
C LYS A 127 13.49 21.91 -2.33
N LEU A 128 13.60 22.78 -1.33
CA LEU A 128 13.01 22.60 0.00
C LEU A 128 11.49 22.47 -0.06
N ARG A 129 10.81 23.34 -0.81
CA ARG A 129 9.35 23.29 -1.01
C ARG A 129 8.92 22.01 -1.72
N ALA A 130 9.65 21.59 -2.75
CA ALA A 130 9.41 20.33 -3.44
C ALA A 130 9.57 19.12 -2.51
N GLU A 131 10.61 19.10 -1.69
CA GLU A 131 10.83 18.03 -0.70
C GLU A 131 9.70 18.01 0.36
N ILE A 132 9.27 19.18 0.85
CA ILE A 132 8.14 19.30 1.78
C ILE A 132 6.86 18.75 1.13
N ALA A 133 6.57 19.09 -0.13
CA ALA A 133 5.40 18.60 -0.85
C ALA A 133 5.43 17.06 -1.01
N GLN A 134 6.58 16.50 -1.38
CA GLN A 134 6.76 15.05 -1.46
C GLN A 134 6.56 14.38 -0.10
N ARG A 135 7.14 14.92 0.98
CA ARG A 135 6.97 14.36 2.33
C ARG A 135 5.53 14.47 2.82
N LYS A 136 4.81 15.56 2.52
CA LYS A 136 3.38 15.68 2.83
C LYS A 136 2.58 14.58 2.15
N LYS A 137 2.87 14.27 0.88
CA LYS A 137 2.25 13.16 0.17
C LYS A 137 2.53 11.82 0.87
N ILE A 138 3.80 11.54 1.16
CA ILE A 138 4.19 10.30 1.86
C ILE A 138 3.50 10.17 3.23
N VAL A 139 3.43 11.25 4.01
CA VAL A 139 2.73 11.26 5.31
C VAL A 139 1.25 10.97 5.13
N LYS A 140 0.61 11.54 4.10
CA LYS A 140 -0.79 11.29 3.79
C LYS A 140 -1.02 9.81 3.44
N ASP A 141 -0.22 9.28 2.51
CA ASP A 141 -0.31 7.89 2.07
C ASP A 141 -0.08 6.92 3.26
N LEU A 142 0.92 7.19 4.12
CA LEU A 142 1.17 6.39 5.33
C LEU A 142 0.04 6.51 6.36
N GLN A 143 -0.61 7.68 6.45
CA GLN A 143 -1.74 7.89 7.35
C GLN A 143 -2.96 7.10 6.88
N GLU A 144 -3.26 7.12 5.58
CA GLU A 144 -4.33 6.32 4.97
C GLU A 144 -4.12 4.83 5.25
N VAL A 145 -2.92 4.30 5.00
CA VAL A 145 -2.58 2.90 5.30
C VAL A 145 -2.69 2.60 6.80
N TYR A 146 -2.21 3.49 7.68
CA TYR A 146 -2.31 3.29 9.13
C TYR A 146 -3.78 3.23 9.60
N ASP A 147 -4.62 4.10 9.06
CA ASP A 147 -6.05 4.15 9.38
C ASP A 147 -6.77 2.87 8.91
N GLU A 148 -6.38 2.31 7.76
CA GLU A 148 -6.86 0.99 7.30
C GLU A 148 -6.46 -0.14 8.26
N PHE A 149 -5.20 -0.18 8.71
CA PHE A 149 -4.75 -1.17 9.69
C PHE A 149 -5.49 -1.04 11.03
N GLN A 150 -5.75 0.19 11.48
CA GLN A 150 -6.55 0.42 12.68
C GLN A 150 -7.99 -0.06 12.51
N LEU A 151 -8.63 0.25 11.38
CA LEU A 151 -9.96 -0.24 11.08
C LEU A 151 -9.99 -1.77 11.09
N GLN A 152 -9.01 -2.44 10.46
CA GLN A 152 -8.91 -3.90 10.48
C GLN A 152 -8.72 -4.47 11.88
N LYS A 153 -8.01 -3.76 12.76
CA LYS A 153 -7.85 -4.13 14.17
C LYS A 153 -9.16 -3.97 14.93
N ASP A 154 -9.83 -2.82 14.78
CA ASP A 154 -11.10 -2.52 15.44
C ASP A 154 -12.23 -3.44 14.99
N LEU A 155 -12.21 -3.91 13.73
CA LEU A 155 -13.15 -4.91 13.22
C LEU A 155 -13.01 -6.28 13.89
N LYS A 156 -11.84 -6.59 14.46
CA LYS A 156 -11.63 -7.82 15.24
C LYS A 156 -12.20 -7.70 16.65
N ASP A 157 -12.30 -6.47 17.16
CA ASP A 157 -12.69 -6.16 18.53
C ASP A 157 -14.20 -5.81 18.62
N GLY A 158 -15.05 -6.82 18.44
CA GLY A 158 -16.49 -6.75 18.73
C GLY A 158 -17.40 -6.93 17.52
N GLU A 159 -18.72 -6.91 17.76
CA GLU A 159 -19.73 -7.07 16.71
C GLU A 159 -19.99 -5.74 15.99
N SER A 160 -19.72 -5.72 14.68
CA SER A 160 -20.00 -4.57 13.80
C SER A 160 -20.87 -4.97 12.61
N LYS A 161 -21.63 -4.00 12.07
CA LYS A 161 -22.41 -4.14 10.85
C LYS A 161 -21.78 -3.27 9.75
N LYS A 162 -21.57 -3.87 8.58
CA LYS A 162 -21.16 -3.16 7.37
C LYS A 162 -22.36 -2.44 6.78
N ILE A 163 -22.23 -1.16 6.51
CA ILE A 163 -23.23 -0.30 5.86
C ILE A 163 -22.60 0.21 4.57
N GLU A 164 -23.37 0.22 3.49
CA GLU A 164 -22.99 0.77 2.20
C GLU A 164 -23.87 1.98 1.93
N ASP A 165 -23.24 3.12 1.68
CA ASP A 165 -23.92 4.37 1.36
C ASP A 165 -24.35 4.37 -0.12
N ASP A 166 -25.23 5.31 -0.51
CA ASP A 166 -25.71 5.44 -1.90
C ASP A 166 -24.58 5.70 -2.92
N ASP A 167 -23.47 6.26 -2.46
CA ASP A 167 -22.25 6.49 -3.26
C ASP A 167 -21.33 5.25 -3.36
N GLY A 168 -21.71 4.13 -2.75
CA GLY A 168 -20.91 2.89 -2.70
C GLY A 168 -19.78 2.89 -1.66
N ASN A 169 -19.74 3.91 -0.79
CA ASN A 169 -18.78 3.97 0.30
C ASN A 169 -19.18 3.00 1.43
N ILE A 170 -18.19 2.31 1.98
CA ILE A 170 -18.40 1.31 3.03
C ILE A 170 -18.06 1.92 4.38
N SER A 171 -19.01 1.90 5.31
CA SER A 171 -18.82 2.26 6.71
C SER A 171 -19.16 1.09 7.65
N PHE A 172 -18.65 1.13 8.88
CA PHE A 172 -18.92 0.11 9.89
C PHE A 172 -19.58 0.73 11.11
N GLN A 173 -20.69 0.14 11.56
CA GLN A 173 -21.39 0.57 12.77
C GLN A 173 -21.30 -0.54 13.83
N TRP A 174 -20.64 -0.24 14.94
CA TRP A 174 -20.54 -1.14 16.08
C TRP A 174 -21.84 -1.16 16.88
N LYS A 175 -22.16 -2.33 17.43
CA LYS A 175 -23.27 -2.50 18.37
C LYS A 175 -23.01 -1.67 19.63
N LYS A 176 -24.05 -1.03 20.18
CA LYS A 176 -23.95 -0.24 21.43
C LYS A 176 -23.81 -1.17 22.63
N GLU A 177 -22.64 -1.77 22.80
CA GLU A 177 -22.31 -2.64 23.91
C GLU A 177 -21.06 -2.12 24.62
N ARG A 178 -21.08 -2.15 25.96
CA ARG A 178 -19.91 -1.79 26.76
C ARG A 178 -18.94 -2.97 26.75
N LYS A 179 -17.66 -2.71 26.44
CA LYS A 179 -16.59 -3.70 26.67
C LYS A 179 -16.63 -4.10 28.15
N ARG A 180 -16.71 -5.41 28.41
CA ARG A 180 -16.79 -5.95 29.77
C ARG A 180 -15.47 -5.76 30.50
#